data_AF-A0A6B8RKY5-F1
#
_entry.id   AF-A0A6B8RKY5-F1
#
_cell.length_a   1.000
_cell.length_b   1.000
_cell.length_c   1.000
_cell.angle_alpha   90.00
_cell.angle_beta   90.00
_cell.angle_gamma   90.00
#
_symmetry.space_group_name_H-M   'P 1'
#
loop_
_entity.id
_entity.type
_entity.pdbx_description
1 polymer ?
#
loop_
_entity_poly.entity_id
_entity_poly.type
_entity_poly.pdbx_seq_one_letter_code
_entity_poly.pdbx_strand_id
1 'polypeptide(L)'
;MKRLVTLLIVVVVLPFILSSCSKDNESQILGIWVSDQASQKVGSDEVLSQFNYLEIKEGNITLGNYVNEIKDDITVKNITKSDEKMKYEWRSKKKISINSSLYEIELKNDEMIIKNENIEIHYNKEK
;
A
#
# COMPACT_ATOMS: atom_id res chain seq x y z
N MET A 1 -36.01 -4.52 36.28
CA MET A 1 -35.76 -3.62 35.12
C MET A 1 -34.35 -3.02 35.05
N LYS A 2 -33.68 -2.66 36.16
CA LYS A 2 -32.33 -2.04 36.11
C LYS A 2 -31.23 -2.91 35.46
N ARG A 3 -31.31 -4.25 35.55
CA ARG A 3 -30.30 -5.17 34.99
C ARG A 3 -30.34 -5.28 33.45
N LEU A 4 -31.50 -5.08 32.82
CA LEU A 4 -31.67 -5.17 31.36
C LEU A 4 -31.05 -3.98 30.62
N VAL A 5 -31.01 -2.80 31.24
CA VAL A 5 -30.41 -1.59 30.64
C VAL A 5 -28.89 -1.71 30.55
N THR A 6 -28.25 -2.30 31.55
CA THR A 6 -26.79 -2.56 31.54
C THR A 6 -26.35 -3.49 30.42
N LEU A 7 -27.17 -4.51 30.09
CA LEU A 7 -26.83 -5.45 29.02
C LEU A 7 -26.89 -4.78 27.63
N LEU A 8 -27.84 -3.85 27.46
CA LEU A 8 -28.03 -3.13 26.19
C LEU A 8 -26.88 -2.16 25.90
N ILE A 9 -26.31 -1.53 26.93
CA ILE A 9 -25.18 -0.60 26.79
C ILE A 9 -23.91 -1.34 26.35
N VAL A 10 -23.67 -2.55 26.87
CA VAL A 10 -22.47 -3.34 26.51
C VAL A 10 -22.52 -3.80 25.04
N VAL A 11 -23.70 -4.19 24.55
CA VAL A 11 -23.87 -4.67 23.16
C VAL A 11 -23.69 -3.54 22.13
N VAL A 12 -24.01 -2.30 22.49
CA VAL A 12 -23.90 -1.15 21.56
C VAL A 12 -22.47 -0.58 21.50
N VAL A 13 -21.66 -0.73 22.56
CA VAL A 13 -20.30 -0.16 22.60
C VAL A 13 -19.25 -1.10 22.00
N LEU A 14 -19.45 -2.42 22.05
CA LEU A 14 -18.53 -3.41 21.48
C LEU A 14 -18.21 -3.24 19.97
N PRO A 15 -19.16 -2.90 19.07
CA PRO A 15 -18.83 -2.75 17.65
C PRO A 15 -17.94 -1.52 17.35
N PHE A 16 -17.92 -0.50 18.21
CA PHE A 16 -17.07 0.69 18.04
C PHE A 16 -15.61 0.44 18.42
N ILE A 17 -15.35 -0.47 19.36
CA ILE A 17 -13.98 -0.79 19.78
C ILE A 17 -13.28 -1.64 18.70
N LEU A 18 -14.01 -2.48 17.97
CA LEU A 18 -13.45 -3.35 16.92
C LEU A 18 -13.11 -2.61 15.61
N SER A 19 -13.78 -1.48 15.33
CA SER A 19 -13.58 -0.68 14.11
C SER A 19 -12.42 0.32 14.23
N SER A 20 -11.94 0.62 15.44
CA SER A 20 -10.80 1.54 15.65
C SER A 20 -9.43 0.92 15.32
N CYS A 21 -9.37 -0.36 14.94
CA CYS A 21 -8.13 -1.10 14.75
C CYS A 21 -7.84 -1.43 13.27
N SER A 22 -8.68 -0.99 12.32
CA SER A 22 -8.45 -1.16 10.88
C SER A 22 -7.99 0.11 10.17
N LYS A 23 -8.09 1.28 10.80
CA LYS A 23 -7.70 2.57 10.21
C LYS A 23 -6.19 2.76 10.04
N ASP A 24 -5.38 1.96 10.73
CA ASP A 24 -3.92 2.13 10.77
C ASP A 24 -3.31 1.96 9.36
N ASN A 25 -3.58 0.82 8.72
CA ASN A 25 -3.02 0.49 7.40
C ASN A 25 -3.54 1.37 6.26
N GLU A 26 -4.82 1.77 6.30
CA GLU A 26 -5.43 2.65 5.29
C GLU A 26 -4.75 4.01 5.22
N SER A 27 -4.36 4.57 6.38
CA SER A 27 -3.64 5.83 6.43
C SER A 27 -2.14 5.65 6.17
N GLN A 28 -1.56 4.55 6.65
CA GLN A 28 -0.13 4.29 6.54
C GLN A 28 0.34 4.09 5.09
N ILE A 29 -0.48 3.46 4.25
CA ILE A 29 -0.17 3.19 2.84
C ILE A 29 -0.07 4.48 1.99
N LEU A 30 -0.69 5.58 2.43
CA LEU A 30 -0.70 6.83 1.68
C LEU A 30 0.69 7.46 1.63
N GLY A 31 1.10 7.97 0.47
CA GLY A 31 2.38 8.64 0.28
C GLY A 31 3.12 8.20 -0.97
N ILE A 32 4.40 8.55 -1.02
CA ILE A 32 5.31 8.19 -2.11
C ILE A 32 6.19 7.04 -1.65
N TRP A 33 6.30 6.02 -2.49
CA TRP A 33 7.04 4.79 -2.23
C TRP A 33 8.00 4.51 -3.39
N VAL A 34 9.23 4.14 -3.07
CA VAL A 34 10.25 3.75 -4.04
C VAL A 34 10.74 2.35 -3.72
N SER A 35 10.76 1.46 -4.71
CA SER A 35 11.20 0.09 -4.51
C SER A 35 12.72 0.01 -4.44
N ASP A 36 13.25 -0.70 -3.46
CA ASP A 36 14.66 -1.05 -3.34
C ASP A 36 14.95 -2.48 -3.82
N GLN A 37 13.96 -3.37 -3.74
CA GLN A 37 14.08 -4.76 -4.15
C GLN A 37 12.79 -5.25 -4.81
N ALA A 38 12.94 -6.00 -5.90
CA ALA A 38 11.84 -6.71 -6.55
C ALA A 38 12.30 -8.11 -6.97
N SER A 39 11.43 -9.10 -6.78
CA SER A 39 11.59 -10.43 -7.34
C SER A 39 10.36 -10.78 -8.17
N GLN A 40 10.57 -11.47 -9.28
CA GLN A 40 9.50 -11.91 -10.16
C GLN A 40 9.75 -13.33 -10.66
N LYS A 41 8.68 -14.06 -10.88
CA LYS A 41 8.71 -15.34 -11.60
C LYS A 41 9.03 -15.08 -13.07
N VAL A 42 9.90 -15.91 -13.64
CA VAL A 42 10.27 -15.78 -15.06
C VAL A 42 9.02 -15.91 -15.94
N GLY A 43 8.80 -14.93 -16.82
CA GLY A 43 7.69 -14.88 -17.75
C GLY A 43 6.38 -14.32 -17.19
N SER A 44 6.34 -13.85 -15.93
CA SER A 44 5.19 -13.08 -15.43
C SER A 44 5.14 -11.69 -16.06
N ASP A 45 3.93 -11.18 -16.32
CA ASP A 45 3.64 -9.87 -16.90
C ASP A 45 3.02 -8.90 -15.88
N GLU A 46 3.26 -9.12 -14.59
CA GLU A 46 2.73 -8.31 -13.51
C GLU A 46 3.15 -6.84 -13.64
N VAL A 47 2.19 -5.96 -13.92
CA VAL A 47 2.46 -4.56 -14.25
C VAL A 47 3.22 -3.84 -13.13
N LEU A 48 2.90 -4.10 -11.87
CA LEU A 48 3.58 -3.47 -10.73
C LEU A 48 5.09 -3.73 -10.71
N SER A 49 5.57 -4.86 -11.23
CA SER A 49 7.00 -5.17 -11.26
C SER A 49 7.81 -4.35 -12.25
N GLN A 50 7.14 -3.64 -13.16
CA GLN A 50 7.77 -2.83 -14.20
C GLN A 50 8.08 -1.41 -13.75
N PHE A 51 7.65 -1.04 -12.54
CA PHE A 51 7.75 0.31 -11.99
C PHE A 51 8.39 0.25 -10.60
N ASN A 52 9.32 1.17 -10.33
CA ASN A 52 9.98 1.26 -9.02
C ASN A 52 9.47 2.44 -8.18
N TYR A 53 8.44 3.15 -8.64
CA TYR A 53 7.84 4.29 -7.94
C TYR A 53 6.31 4.15 -7.89
N LEU A 54 5.75 4.36 -6.70
CA LEU A 54 4.30 4.44 -6.46
C LEU A 54 3.96 5.74 -5.73
N GLU A 55 2.97 6.48 -6.22
CA GLU A 55 2.29 7.53 -5.46
C GLU A 55 0.88 7.05 -5.12
N ILE A 56 0.65 6.76 -3.84
CA ILE A 56 -0.61 6.22 -3.34
C ILE A 56 -1.42 7.34 -2.68
N LYS A 57 -2.58 7.61 -3.26
CA LYS A 57 -3.61 8.53 -2.76
C LYS A 57 -4.90 7.74 -2.53
N GLU A 58 -5.87 8.31 -1.83
CA GLU A 58 -7.14 7.62 -1.55
C GLU A 58 -7.73 6.95 -2.82
N GLY A 59 -7.78 5.61 -2.79
CA GLY A 59 -8.33 4.76 -3.84
C GLY A 59 -7.54 4.68 -5.15
N ASN A 60 -6.40 5.36 -5.28
CA ASN A 60 -5.64 5.43 -6.53
C ASN A 60 -4.12 5.31 -6.32
N ILE A 61 -3.46 4.67 -7.26
CA ILE A 61 -2.01 4.53 -7.35
C ILE A 61 -1.57 5.11 -8.69
N THR A 62 -0.59 6.00 -8.67
CA THR A 62 0.13 6.44 -9.87
C THR A 62 1.49 5.76 -9.89
N LEU A 63 1.78 5.09 -11.01
CA LEU A 63 3.03 4.37 -11.20
C LEU A 63 4.10 5.27 -11.84
N GLY A 64 5.36 4.90 -11.73
CA GLY A 64 6.43 5.61 -12.40
C GLY A 64 7.79 4.95 -12.24
N ASN A 65 8.80 5.63 -12.76
CA ASN A 65 10.20 5.27 -12.55
C ASN A 65 10.94 6.40 -11.85
N TYR A 66 11.68 6.04 -10.82
CA TYR A 66 12.56 6.86 -10.02
C TYR A 66 14.00 6.50 -10.36
N VAL A 67 14.81 7.50 -10.73
CA VAL A 67 16.23 7.34 -11.02
C VAL A 67 17.02 8.45 -10.31
N ASN A 68 18.14 8.07 -9.69
CA ASN A 68 19.13 9.03 -9.21
C ASN A 68 20.09 9.36 -10.36
N GLU A 69 20.08 10.61 -10.83
CA GLU A 69 21.02 11.11 -11.83
C GLU A 69 22.11 11.93 -11.15
N ILE A 70 23.37 11.79 -11.58
CA ILE A 70 24.45 12.68 -11.15
C ILE A 70 24.59 13.78 -12.22
N LYS A 71 24.38 15.03 -11.83
CA LYS A 71 24.57 16.23 -12.66
C LYS A 71 25.43 17.22 -11.91
N ASP A 72 26.56 17.61 -12.49
CA ASP A 72 27.49 18.62 -11.93
C ASP A 72 27.87 18.33 -10.46
N ASP A 73 28.26 17.08 -10.18
CA ASP A 73 28.59 16.56 -8.83
C ASP A 73 27.43 16.58 -7.80
N ILE A 74 26.20 16.85 -8.24
CA ILE A 74 24.99 16.81 -7.41
C ILE A 74 24.13 15.62 -7.84
N THR A 75 23.64 14.85 -6.86
CA THR A 75 22.62 13.83 -7.13
C THR A 75 21.24 14.48 -7.23
N VAL A 76 20.62 14.38 -8.40
CA VAL A 76 19.27 14.86 -8.70
C VAL A 76 18.32 13.67 -8.79
N LYS A 77 17.22 13.73 -8.05
CA LYS A 77 16.15 12.74 -8.11
C LYS A 77 15.26 13.05 -9.32
N ASN A 78 15.15 12.12 -10.27
CA ASN A 78 14.28 12.27 -11.44
C ASN A 78 13.15 11.24 -11.38
N ILE A 79 11.90 11.71 -11.47
CA ILE A 79 10.71 10.87 -11.44
C ILE A 79 9.98 11.02 -12.77
N THR A 80 9.88 9.91 -13.50
CA THR A 80 9.07 9.79 -14.70
C THR A 80 7.78 9.06 -14.33
N LYS A 81 6.68 9.81 -14.17
CA LYS A 81 5.38 9.21 -13.89
C LYS A 81 4.81 8.56 -15.15
N SER A 82 4.22 7.39 -14.98
CA SER A 82 3.36 6.78 -15.99
C SER A 82 2.02 7.51 -16.03
N ASP A 83 1.39 7.56 -17.20
CA ASP A 83 -0.01 7.99 -17.33
C ASP A 83 -0.98 6.95 -16.76
N GLU A 84 -0.49 5.74 -16.46
CA GLU A 84 -1.26 4.65 -15.90
C GLU A 84 -1.65 4.93 -14.43
N LYS A 85 -2.96 4.90 -14.17
CA LYS A 85 -3.53 4.98 -12.83
C LYS A 85 -4.20 3.67 -12.50
N MET A 86 -3.80 3.07 -11.38
CA MET A 86 -4.44 1.88 -10.84
C MET A 86 -5.37 2.25 -9.70
N LYS A 87 -6.51 1.57 -9.61
CA LYS A 87 -7.38 1.64 -8.43
C LYS A 87 -6.95 0.59 -7.42
N TYR A 88 -7.12 0.89 -6.13
CA TYR A 88 -6.96 -0.12 -5.09
C TYR A 88 -8.12 -0.15 -4.11
N GLU A 89 -8.36 -1.33 -3.55
CA GLU A 89 -9.37 -1.58 -2.53
C GLU A 89 -8.82 -2.55 -1.48
N TRP A 90 -8.97 -2.21 -0.21
CA TRP A 90 -8.65 -3.13 0.88
C TRP A 90 -9.66 -4.28 0.90
N ARG A 91 -9.16 -5.53 0.89
CA ARG A 91 -9.97 -6.75 1.04
C ARG A 91 -9.92 -7.28 2.47
N SER A 92 -8.82 -7.03 3.17
CA SER A 92 -8.64 -7.31 4.60
C SER A 92 -7.46 -6.51 5.13
N LYS A 93 -7.14 -6.60 6.43
CA LYS A 93 -5.96 -5.92 7.01
C LYS A 93 -4.63 -6.24 6.30
N LYS A 94 -4.49 -7.41 5.70
CA LYS A 94 -3.25 -7.86 5.04
C LYS A 94 -3.41 -8.10 3.54
N LYS A 95 -4.56 -7.72 2.97
CA LYS A 95 -4.84 -7.98 1.55
C LYS A 95 -5.41 -6.76 0.86
N ILE A 96 -4.82 -6.41 -0.26
CA ILE A 96 -5.19 -5.28 -1.10
C ILE A 96 -5.45 -5.80 -2.51
N SER A 97 -6.52 -5.32 -3.14
CA SER A 97 -6.75 -5.53 -4.57
C SER A 97 -6.23 -4.30 -5.30
N ILE A 98 -5.35 -4.47 -6.29
CA ILE A 98 -4.83 -3.38 -7.14
C ILE A 98 -5.16 -3.77 -8.58
N ASN A 99 -5.98 -2.94 -9.25
CA ASN A 99 -6.50 -3.18 -10.59
C ASN A 99 -7.07 -4.61 -10.81
N SER A 100 -7.83 -5.10 -9.83
CA SER A 100 -8.44 -6.45 -9.79
C SER A 100 -7.51 -7.61 -9.44
N SER A 101 -6.19 -7.42 -9.45
CA SER A 101 -5.24 -8.41 -8.92
C SER A 101 -5.19 -8.34 -7.40
N LEU A 102 -5.06 -9.50 -6.73
CA LEU A 102 -5.01 -9.60 -5.27
C LEU A 102 -3.57 -9.74 -4.80
N TYR A 103 -3.21 -8.93 -3.81
CA TYR A 103 -1.88 -8.94 -3.19
C TYR A 103 -2.01 -9.09 -1.68
N GLU A 104 -1.03 -9.76 -1.10
CA GLU A 104 -0.70 -9.59 0.31
C GLU A 104 0.13 -8.33 0.47
N ILE A 105 -0.16 -7.58 1.54
CA ILE A 105 0.53 -6.35 1.86
C ILE A 105 0.94 -6.34 3.33
N GLU A 106 2.20 -6.02 3.57
CA GLU A 106 2.79 -5.86 4.88
C GLU A 106 3.30 -4.41 4.98
N LEU A 107 2.81 -3.67 5.97
CA LEU A 107 3.18 -2.27 6.21
C LEU A 107 3.81 -2.18 7.60
N LYS A 108 4.99 -1.58 7.68
CA LYS A 108 5.71 -1.35 8.94
C LYS A 108 6.47 -0.03 8.89
N ASN A 109 5.95 1.00 9.55
CA ASN A 109 6.46 2.36 9.47
C ASN A 109 6.59 2.83 8.01
N ASP A 110 7.83 3.08 7.57
CA ASP A 110 8.22 3.55 6.24
C ASP A 110 8.57 2.39 5.28
N GLU A 111 8.29 1.13 5.65
CA GLU A 111 8.53 -0.06 4.83
C GLU A 111 7.19 -0.67 4.38
N MET A 112 7.14 -1.11 3.13
CA MET A 112 6.00 -1.81 2.54
C MET A 112 6.47 -2.99 1.70
N ILE A 113 5.86 -4.15 1.89
CA ILE A 113 6.03 -5.31 1.00
C ILE A 113 4.69 -5.60 0.33
N ILE A 114 4.68 -5.65 -1.00
CA ILE A 114 3.53 -6.09 -1.80
C ILE A 114 3.91 -7.38 -2.52
N LYS A 115 3.12 -8.44 -2.34
CA LYS A 115 3.42 -9.75 -2.93
C LYS A 115 2.18 -10.51 -3.41
N ASN A 116 2.35 -11.31 -4.44
CA ASN A 116 1.40 -12.33 -4.87
C ASN A 116 2.17 -13.61 -5.27
N GLU A 117 1.56 -14.52 -6.04
CA GLU A 117 2.24 -15.74 -6.48
C GLU A 117 3.36 -15.53 -7.52
N ASN A 118 3.39 -14.36 -8.17
CA ASN A 118 4.28 -14.03 -9.26
C ASN A 118 5.38 -13.05 -8.87
N ILE A 119 5.11 -12.14 -7.94
CA ILE A 119 6.02 -11.06 -7.56
C ILE A 119 6.09 -10.86 -6.05
N GLU A 120 7.22 -10.32 -5.60
CA GLU A 120 7.40 -9.71 -4.28
C GLU A 120 8.24 -8.45 -4.45
N ILE A 121 7.69 -7.31 -4.05
CA ILE A 121 8.33 -6.00 -4.17
C ILE A 121 8.40 -5.34 -2.79
N HIS A 122 9.59 -4.89 -2.43
CA HIS A 122 9.90 -4.15 -1.22
C HIS A 122 10.00 -2.67 -1.58
N TYR A 123 9.37 -1.84 -0.76
CA TYR A 123 9.31 -0.39 -0.94
C TYR A 123 9.69 0.33 0.34
N ASN A 124 10.36 1.46 0.16
CA ASN A 124 10.62 2.45 1.21
C ASN A 124 9.82 3.71 0.94
N LYS A 125 9.30 4.32 1.99
CA LYS A 125 8.57 5.58 1.93
C LYS A 125 9.54 6.74 1.77
N GLU A 126 9.30 7.59 0.78
CA GLU A 126 10.05 8.84 0.63
C GLU A 126 9.59 9.86 1.68
N LYS A 127 10.56 10.52 2.32
CA LYS A 127 10.34 11.52 3.38
C LYS A 127 10.18 12.92 2.83
#